data_AF-A0A959AU16-F1
#
_entry.id   AF-A0A959AU16-F1
#
_cell.length_a   1.000
_cell.length_b   1.000
_cell.length_c   1.000
_cell.angle_alpha   90.00
_cell.angle_beta   90.00
_cell.angle_gamma   90.00
#
_symmetry.space_group_name_H-M   'P 1'
#
loop_
_entity.id
_entity.type
_entity.pdbx_description
1 polymer ?
#
loop_
_entity_poly.entity_id
_entity_poly.type
_entity_poly.pdbx_seq_one_letter_code
_entity_poly.pdbx_strand_id
1 'polypeptide(L)'
;MKNLSLSLLLTLLFSTGLTAQVVHIPDPNFKAALLANPAINANGDEEIQAAEAEAYNGAIEVFDRGISDLTGIEAFVALTGLNCTANQLASLNL
;
A
#
# COMPACT_ATOMS: atom_id res chain seq x y z
N MET A 1 23.01 35.05 -31.59
CA MET A 1 22.73 34.70 -30.19
C MET A 1 21.87 33.46 -30.22
N LYS A 2 22.50 32.35 -29.83
CA LYS A 2 22.13 31.00 -30.19
C LYS A 2 21.05 30.49 -29.22
N ASN A 3 19.81 30.36 -29.71
CA ASN A 3 18.85 29.32 -29.33
C ASN A 3 18.89 28.86 -27.86
N LEU A 4 18.55 29.76 -26.94
CA LEU A 4 18.40 29.44 -25.51
C LEU A 4 16.99 28.92 -25.13
N SER A 5 16.05 28.83 -26.07
CA SER A 5 14.63 28.59 -25.74
C SER A 5 14.09 27.19 -26.03
N LEU A 6 14.90 26.26 -26.55
CA LEU A 6 14.40 24.91 -26.92
C LEU A 6 14.84 23.79 -25.96
N SER A 7 15.93 24.02 -25.21
CA SER A 7 16.43 23.05 -24.22
C SER A 7 15.55 22.96 -22.97
N LEU A 8 14.90 24.06 -22.58
CA LEU A 8 14.04 24.12 -21.39
C LEU A 8 12.65 23.50 -21.60
N LEU A 9 12.22 23.32 -22.86
CA LEU A 9 10.93 22.70 -23.20
C LEU A 9 11.04 21.17 -23.29
N LEU A 10 12.24 20.63 -23.52
CA LEU A 10 12.47 19.19 -23.66
C LEU A 10 12.67 18.46 -22.31
N THR A 11 12.98 19.19 -21.25
CA THR A 11 13.04 18.63 -19.88
C THR A 11 11.66 18.46 -19.24
N LEU A 12 10.58 18.94 -19.89
CA LEU A 12 9.19 18.80 -19.40
C LEU A 12 8.49 17.53 -19.93
N LEU A 13 9.22 16.59 -20.54
CA LEU A 13 8.66 15.33 -21.07
C LEU A 13 9.05 14.08 -20.25
N PHE A 14 9.76 14.26 -19.14
CA PHE A 14 9.99 13.20 -18.15
C PHE A 14 9.18 13.47 -16.89
N SER A 15 7.88 13.75 -17.04
CA SER A 15 6.92 13.37 -16.00
C SER A 15 6.78 11.84 -16.09
N THR A 16 7.82 11.11 -15.66
CA THR A 16 7.63 9.70 -15.30
C THR A 16 6.53 9.71 -14.26
N GLY A 17 5.37 9.18 -14.61
CA GLY A 17 4.25 9.07 -13.69
C GLY A 17 4.79 8.54 -12.38
N LEU A 18 4.64 9.33 -11.31
CA LEU A 18 4.80 8.86 -9.95
C LEU A 18 3.66 7.88 -9.70
N THR A 19 3.70 6.71 -10.34
CA THR A 19 2.86 5.60 -9.94
C THR A 19 3.39 5.18 -8.59
N ALA A 20 2.64 5.50 -7.54
CA ALA A 20 2.97 5.03 -6.21
C ALA A 20 3.06 3.50 -6.26
N GLN A 21 4.13 2.96 -5.66
CA GLN A 21 4.41 1.52 -5.73
C GLN A 21 3.26 0.77 -5.06
N VAL A 22 2.57 -0.10 -5.80
CA VAL A 22 1.48 -0.91 -5.25
C VAL A 22 2.05 -2.04 -4.41
N VAL A 23 1.48 -2.25 -3.21
CA VAL A 23 1.81 -3.36 -2.32
C VAL A 23 1.16 -4.63 -2.86
N HIS A 24 1.94 -5.71 -2.99
CA HIS A 24 1.40 -6.99 -3.43
C HIS A 24 0.65 -7.68 -2.30
N ILE A 25 -0.68 -7.74 -2.41
CA ILE A 25 -1.57 -8.36 -1.42
C ILE A 25 -2.39 -9.46 -2.12
N PRO A 26 -1.94 -10.73 -2.09
CA PRO A 26 -2.58 -11.82 -2.84
C PRO A 26 -3.88 -12.35 -2.20
N ASP A 27 -4.05 -12.24 -0.87
CA ASP A 27 -5.27 -12.66 -0.18
C ASP A 27 -6.39 -11.62 -0.36
N PRO A 28 -7.53 -11.98 -0.99
CA PRO A 28 -8.59 -11.02 -1.28
C PRO A 28 -9.32 -10.54 -0.02
N ASN A 29 -9.39 -11.37 1.04
CA ASN A 29 -10.02 -10.96 2.30
C ASN A 29 -9.13 -9.97 3.04
N PHE A 30 -7.81 -10.16 2.99
CA PHE A 30 -6.85 -9.20 3.55
C PHE A 30 -6.89 -7.88 2.77
N LYS A 31 -6.81 -7.93 1.43
CA LYS A 31 -6.90 -6.72 0.58
C LYS A 31 -8.20 -5.96 0.83
N ALA A 32 -9.35 -6.64 0.85
CA ALA A 32 -10.64 -6.01 1.11
C ALA A 32 -10.70 -5.35 2.51
N ALA A 33 -10.10 -5.97 3.53
CA ALA A 33 -10.05 -5.38 4.86
C ALA A 33 -9.20 -4.10 4.92
N LEU A 34 -8.07 -4.05 4.20
CA LEU A 34 -7.23 -2.85 4.09
C LEU A 34 -7.93 -1.74 3.31
N LEU A 35 -8.53 -2.06 2.16
CA LEU A 35 -9.24 -1.10 1.31
C LEU A 35 -10.46 -0.48 2.02
N ALA A 36 -11.10 -1.22 2.92
CA ALA A 36 -12.24 -0.73 3.70
C ALA A 36 -11.86 0.28 4.80
N ASN A 37 -10.57 0.43 5.10
CA ASN A 37 -10.09 1.36 6.11
C ASN A 37 -9.61 2.67 5.45
N PRO A 38 -10.36 3.78 5.53
CA PRO A 38 -9.99 5.06 4.90
C PRO A 38 -8.76 5.74 5.54
N ALA A 39 -8.30 5.27 6.70
CA ALA A 39 -7.02 5.71 7.26
C ALA A 39 -5.82 4.96 6.65
N ILE A 40 -6.05 3.79 6.04
CA ILE A 40 -5.06 3.04 5.27
C ILE A 40 -5.18 3.42 3.79
N ASN A 41 -6.34 3.17 3.16
CA ASN A 41 -6.64 3.55 1.79
C ASN A 41 -6.99 5.04 1.71
N ALA A 42 -5.97 5.89 1.87
CA ALA A 42 -6.11 7.33 2.01
C ALA A 42 -6.53 8.01 0.70
N ASN A 43 -6.18 7.41 -0.45
CA ASN A 43 -6.59 7.92 -1.76
C ASN A 43 -7.93 7.35 -2.25
N GLY A 44 -8.43 6.29 -1.60
CA GLY A 44 -9.74 5.68 -1.87
C GLY A 44 -9.82 4.90 -3.18
N ASP A 45 -8.69 4.46 -3.75
CA ASP A 45 -8.66 3.63 -4.95
C ASP A 45 -8.76 2.12 -4.62
N GLU A 46 -8.55 1.27 -5.61
CA GLU A 46 -8.70 -0.20 -5.50
C GLU A 46 -7.38 -0.91 -5.13
N GLU A 47 -6.32 -0.16 -4.82
CA GLU A 47 -5.00 -0.66 -4.45
C GLU A 47 -4.55 -0.08 -3.10
N ILE A 48 -3.55 -0.71 -2.50
CA ILE A 48 -2.81 -0.11 -1.39
C ILE A 48 -1.43 0.25 -1.91
N GLN A 49 -1.03 1.51 -1.75
CA GLN A 49 0.31 1.92 -2.14
C GLN A 49 1.28 1.89 -0.96
N ALA A 50 2.57 1.69 -1.25
CA ALA A 50 3.63 1.62 -0.25
C ALA A 50 3.63 2.88 0.63
N ALA A 51 3.41 4.05 0.05
CA ALA A 51 3.32 5.30 0.81
C ALA A 51 2.15 5.31 1.80
N GLU A 52 1.03 4.69 1.48
CA GLU A 52 -0.12 4.56 2.39
C GLU A 52 0.18 3.58 3.52
N ALA A 53 0.76 2.42 3.19
CA ALA A 53 1.15 1.41 4.18
C ALA A 53 2.24 1.93 5.14
N GLU A 54 3.26 2.61 4.62
CA GLU A 54 4.36 3.21 5.40
C GLU A 54 3.88 4.36 6.30
N ALA A 55 2.88 5.14 5.85
CA ALA A 55 2.33 6.25 6.62
C ALA A 55 1.37 5.79 7.73
N TYR A 56 0.76 4.61 7.59
CA TYR A 56 -0.18 4.10 8.57
C TYR A 56 0.52 3.64 9.85
N ASN A 57 0.15 4.27 10.97
CA ASN A 57 0.74 4.00 12.29
C ASN A 57 -0.28 3.45 13.32
N GLY A 58 -1.45 3.02 12.84
CA GLY A 58 -2.49 2.43 13.68
C GLY A 58 -2.33 0.91 13.86
N ALA A 59 -3.38 0.31 14.41
CA ALA A 59 -3.51 -1.14 14.53
C ALA A 59 -4.40 -1.70 13.41
N ILE A 60 -4.00 -2.84 12.85
CA ILE A 60 -4.82 -3.61 11.89
C ILE A 60 -5.60 -4.68 12.64
N GLU A 61 -6.93 -4.58 12.60
CA GLU A 61 -7.88 -5.48 13.26
C GLU A 61 -8.62 -6.32 12.21
N VAL A 62 -8.11 -7.52 11.95
CA VAL A 62 -8.59 -8.43 10.89
C VAL A 62 -8.95 -9.82 11.43
N PHE A 63 -9.50 -9.88 12.64
CA PHE A 63 -9.91 -11.14 13.27
C PHE A 63 -11.10 -11.80 12.53
N ASP A 64 -11.12 -13.14 12.48
CA ASP A 64 -12.23 -13.95 11.94
C ASP A 64 -12.71 -13.52 10.54
N ARG A 65 -11.77 -13.27 9.61
CA ARG A 65 -12.05 -12.81 8.24
C ARG A 65 -11.77 -13.86 7.17
N GLY A 66 -11.43 -15.08 7.56
CA GLY A 66 -11.04 -16.13 6.61
C GLY A 66 -9.77 -15.78 5.82
N ILE A 67 -8.85 -15.04 6.44
CA ILE A 67 -7.56 -14.69 5.83
C ILE A 67 -6.63 -15.89 5.93
N SER A 68 -5.94 -16.19 4.84
CA SER A 68 -5.01 -17.32 4.72
C SER A 68 -3.57 -16.88 4.46
N ASP A 69 -3.39 -15.67 3.95
CA ASP A 69 -2.08 -15.08 3.61
C ASP A 69 -2.05 -13.59 3.99
N LEU A 70 -1.00 -13.17 4.71
CA LEU A 70 -0.77 -11.79 5.14
C LEU A 70 0.32 -11.08 4.31
N THR A 71 0.79 -11.68 3.20
CA THR A 71 1.74 -11.05 2.28
C THR A 71 1.30 -9.63 1.95
N GLY A 72 2.23 -8.68 2.06
CA GLY A 72 2.00 -7.24 1.97
C GLY A 72 1.95 -6.53 3.34
N ILE A 73 1.77 -7.26 4.45
CA ILE A 73 1.80 -6.67 5.81
C ILE A 73 3.16 -6.05 6.15
N GLU A 74 4.24 -6.55 5.56
CA GLU A 74 5.61 -6.06 5.73
C GLU A 74 5.81 -4.62 5.25
N ALA A 75 4.92 -4.10 4.40
CA ALA A 75 4.94 -2.71 3.96
C ALA A 75 4.49 -1.74 5.09
N PHE A 76 3.79 -2.24 6.11
CA PHE A 76 3.28 -1.43 7.23
C PHE A 76 4.33 -1.28 8.33
N VAL A 77 5.42 -0.57 8.02
CA VAL A 77 6.60 -0.47 8.92
C VAL A 77 6.36 0.28 10.23
N ALA A 78 5.29 1.09 10.31
CA ALA A 78 4.93 1.87 11.49
C ALA A 78 3.76 1.27 12.30
N LEU A 79 3.35 0.02 12.00
CA LEU A 79 2.21 -0.63 12.63
C LEU A 79 2.38 -0.71 14.15
N THR A 80 1.35 -0.31 14.90
CA THR A 80 1.37 -0.35 16.37
C THR A 80 0.73 -1.61 16.95
N GLY A 81 0.01 -2.38 16.13
CA GLY A 81 -0.57 -3.66 16.51
C GLY A 81 -1.20 -4.40 15.34
N LEU A 82 -1.22 -5.73 15.43
CA LEU A 82 -1.87 -6.62 14.47
C LEU A 82 -2.70 -7.65 15.23
N ASN A 83 -4.01 -7.62 15.03
CA ASN A 83 -4.90 -8.68 15.47
C ASN A 83 -5.43 -9.46 14.26
N CYS A 84 -4.82 -10.61 14.01
CA CYS A 84 -5.20 -11.53 12.95
C CYS A 84 -5.74 -12.86 13.52
N THR A 85 -6.27 -12.85 14.75
CA THR A 85 -6.79 -14.04 15.43
C THR A 85 -7.98 -14.68 14.69
N ALA A 86 -8.21 -15.98 14.90
CA ALA A 86 -9.29 -16.74 14.25
C ALA A 86 -9.26 -16.74 12.71
N ASN A 87 -8.08 -16.66 12.10
CA ASN A 87 -7.87 -16.81 10.66
C ASN A 87 -7.22 -18.17 10.31
N GLN A 88 -7.08 -18.43 9.01
CA GLN A 88 -6.57 -19.69 8.45
C GLN A 88 -5.07 -19.60 8.10
N LEU A 89 -4.31 -18.88 8.91
CA LEU A 89 -2.88 -18.65 8.67
C LEU A 89 -2.08 -19.93 9.00
N ALA A 90 -1.36 -20.45 8.00
CA ALA A 90 -0.47 -21.61 8.21
C ALA A 90 0.76 -21.26 9.06
N SER A 91 1.19 -20.00 9.01
CA SER A 91 2.30 -19.44 9.79
C SER A 91 2.14 -17.93 9.87
N LEU A 92 2.53 -17.33 10.99
CA LEU A 92 2.72 -15.89 11.08
C LEU A 92 4.19 -15.59 10.79
N ASN A 93 4.47 -15.05 9.61
CA ASN A 93 5.80 -14.53 9.26
C ASN A 93 5.73 -13.01 9.35
N LEU A 94 6.57 -12.41 10.20
CA LEU A 94 6.68 -10.97 10.41
C LEU A 94 8.06 -10.49 9.95
#